data_AF-A0AB37A020-F1
#
_entry.id   AF-A0AB37A020-F1
#
_cell.length_a   1.000
_cell.length_b   1.000
_cell.length_c   1.000
_cell.angle_alpha   90.00
_cell.angle_beta   90.00
_cell.angle_gamma   90.00
#
_symmetry.space_group_name_H-M   'P 1'
#
loop_
_entity.id
_entity.type
_entity.pdbx_description
1 polymer ?
#
loop_
_entity_poly.entity_id
_entity_poly.type
_entity_poly.pdbx_seq_one_letter_code
_entity_poly.pdbx_strand_id
1 'polypeptide(L)' 'MILANGEFVLSVSEIKQSNINYALYELFYIENKNIKKVWKIKEKTLAKKNWQNNNSKF' A
#
# COMPACT_ATOMS: atom_id res chain seq x y z
N MET A 1 -8.52 -1.66 14.04
CA MET A 1 -9.41 -2.66 13.44
C MET A 1 -8.54 -3.79 12.92
N ILE A 2 -8.71 -5.02 13.41
CA ILE A 2 -7.94 -6.19 12.92
C ILE A 2 -8.65 -6.68 11.66
N LEU A 3 -7.95 -6.60 10.52
CA LEU A 3 -8.52 -6.80 9.17
C LEU A 3 -8.26 -8.20 8.58
N ALA A 4 -7.33 -8.98 9.16
CA ALA A 4 -7.08 -10.39 8.81
C ALA A 4 -6.21 -11.08 9.90
N ASN A 5 -6.31 -12.41 10.01
CA ASN A 5 -5.41 -13.28 10.79
C ASN A 5 -4.78 -14.30 9.83
N GLY A 6 -3.47 -14.19 9.58
CA GLY A 6 -2.74 -15.03 8.64
C GLY A 6 -1.27 -14.63 8.48
N GLU A 7 -0.52 -15.39 7.68
CA GLU A 7 0.92 -15.19 7.41
C GLU A 7 1.18 -14.07 6.39
N PHE A 8 0.14 -13.50 5.80
CA PHE A 8 0.26 -12.41 4.84
C PHE A 8 -0.25 -11.10 5.40
N VAL A 9 0.55 -10.04 5.24
CA VAL A 9 0.20 -8.67 5.63
C VAL A 9 0.29 -7.78 4.39
N LEU A 10 -0.81 -7.13 4.03
CA LEU A 10 -0.82 -6.10 2.99
C LEU A 10 -0.73 -4.72 3.65
N SER A 11 0.29 -3.95 3.27
CA SER A 11 0.41 -2.53 3.59
C SER A 11 0.15 -1.70 2.34
N VAL A 12 -0.56 -0.59 2.52
CA VAL A 12 -0.75 0.43 1.49
C VAL A 12 -0.29 1.75 2.08
N SER A 13 0.62 2.43 1.37
CA SER A 13 1.15 3.73 1.78
C SER A 13 1.16 4.71 0.61
N GLU A 14 1.02 5.99 0.93
CA GLU A 14 1.22 7.07 -0.03
C GLU A 14 2.67 7.56 0.07
N ILE A 15 3.34 7.67 -1.06
CA ILE A 15 4.69 8.25 -1.13
C ILE A 15 4.75 9.35 -2.18
N LYS A 16 5.62 10.33 -1.96
CA LYS A 16 5.89 11.40 -2.92
C LYS A 16 7.33 11.28 -3.41
N GLN A 17 7.52 11.15 -4.72
CA GLN A 17 8.84 11.08 -5.36
C GLN A 17 8.85 11.99 -6.58
N SER A 18 9.85 12.87 -6.69
CA SER A 18 9.97 13.84 -7.79
C SER A 18 8.69 14.65 -8.03
N ASN A 19 8.04 15.08 -6.95
CA ASN A 19 6.77 15.80 -6.95
C ASN A 19 5.55 15.03 -7.52
N ILE A 20 5.70 13.72 -7.75
CA ILE A 20 4.61 12.82 -8.17
C ILE A 20 4.20 11.97 -6.97
N ASN A 21 2.89 11.91 -6.71
CA ASN A 21 2.32 11.04 -5.69
C ASN A 21 2.16 9.63 -6.25
N TYR A 22 2.46 8.63 -5.42
CA TYR A 22 2.32 7.23 -5.73
C TYR A 22 1.64 6.48 -4.59
N ALA A 23 0.86 5.47 -4.94
CA ALA A 23 0.42 4.43 -4.04
C ALA A 23 1.45 3.31 -4.08
N LEU A 24 1.95 2.92 -2.92
CA LEU A 24 2.84 1.80 -2.75
C LEU A 24 2.08 0.68 -2.03
N TYR A 25 1.97 -0.46 -2.69
CA TYR A 25 1.39 -1.68 -2.15
C TYR A 25 2.52 -2.65 -1.83
N GLU A 26 2.58 -3.08 -0.58
CA GLU A 26 3.59 -4.03 -0.10
C GLU A 26 2.90 -5.23 0.53
N LEU A 27 3.08 -6.41 -0.06
CA LEU A 27 2.62 -7.67 0.50
C LEU A 27 3.80 -8.35 1.20
N PHE A 28 3.66 -8.60 2.49
CA PHE A 28 4.63 -9.30 3.32
C PHE A 28 4.16 -10.72 3.58
N TYR A 29 5.04 -11.71 3.38
CA TYR A 29 4.88 -13.05 3.93
C TYR A 29 5.70 -13.15 5.22
N ILE A 30 5.03 -13.49 6.32
CA ILE A 30 5.56 -13.59 7.68
C ILE A 30 5.52 -15.06 8.09
N GLU A 31 6.68 -15.60 8.44
CA GLU A 31 6.82 -16.96 8.96
C GLU A 31 7.72 -16.92 10.19
N ASN A 32 7.31 -17.58 11.28
CA ASN A 32 8.06 -17.59 12.53
C ASN A 32 8.44 -16.18 13.01
N LYS A 33 7.49 -15.24 12.93
CA LYS A 33 7.64 -13.82 13.31
C LYS A 33 8.66 -13.02 12.49
N ASN A 34 9.14 -13.55 11.36
CA ASN A 34 10.10 -12.90 10.48
C ASN A 34 9.49 -12.65 9.10
N ILE A 35 9.87 -11.54 8.46
CA ILE A 35 9.53 -11.27 7.05
C ILE A 35 10.38 -12.19 6.17
N LYS A 36 9.73 -13.09 5.43
CA LYS A 36 10.38 -14.01 4.49
C LYS A 36 10.40 -13.48 3.08
N LYS A 37 9.32 -12.80 2.67
CA LYS A 37 9.19 -12.26 1.33
C LYS A 37 8.41 -10.96 1.33
N VAL A 38 8.80 -10.09 0.41
CA VAL A 38 8.12 -8.82 0.16
C VAL A 38 7.89 -8.70 -1.35
N TRP A 39 6.65 -8.43 -1.73
CA TRP A 39 6.29 -7.99 -3.07
C TRP A 39 5.90 -6.53 -3.01
N LYS A 40 6.36 -5.73 -3.97
CA LYS A 40 6.08 -4.29 -4.03
C LYS A 40 5.51 -3.91 -5.38
N ILE A 41 4.42 -3.15 -5.38
CA ILE A 41 3.86 -2.50 -6.56
C ILE A 41 3.79 -1.00 -6.26
N LYS A 42 4.29 -0.18 -7.19
CA LYS A 42 4.25 1.27 -7.08
C LYS A 42 3.46 1.83 -8.26
N GLU A 43 2.35 2.49 -7.96
CA GLU A 43 1.45 3.05 -8.96
C GLU A 43 1.36 4.56 -8.82
N LYS A 44 1.36 5.28 -9.93
CA LYS A 44 1.18 6.73 -9.92
C LYS A 44 -0.27 7.04 -9.57
N THR A 45 -0.50 7.79 -8.50
CA THR A 45 -1.85 8.25 -8.17
C THR A 45 -2.25 9.40 -9.08
N LEU A 46 -3.53 9.46 -9.43
CA LEU A 46 -4.12 10.62 -10.09
C LEU A 46 -3.99 11.87 -9.21
N ALA A 47 -3.99 13.04 -9.84
CA ALA A 47 -4.13 14.29 -9.10
C ALA A 47 -5.46 14.27 -8.32
N LYS A 48 -5.47 14.76 -7.08
CA LYS A 48 -6.66 14.73 -6.20
C LYS A 48 -7.92 15.31 -6.84
N LYS A 49 -7.78 16.33 -7.70
CA LYS A 49 -8.88 16.93 -8.46
C LYS A 49 -9.62 15.96 -9.40
N ASN A 50 -9.00 14.82 -9.74
CA ASN A 50 -9.55 13.79 -10.61
C ASN A 50 -10.05 12.56 -9.81
N TRP A 51 -9.99 12.59 -8.48
CA TRP A 51 -10.46 11.48 -7.66
C TRP A 51 -11.99 11.45 -7.68
N GLN A 52 -12.56 10.25 -7.69
CA GLN A 52 -14.01 10.04 -7.71
C GLN A 52 -14.60 9.96 -6.29
N ASN A 53 -13.76 10.02 -5.25
CA ASN A 53 -14.20 10.03 -3.87
C ASN A 53 -13.30 10.92 -2.99
N ASN A 54 -13.77 11.15 -1.75
CA ASN A 54 -13.06 11.93 -0.73
C ASN A 54 -12.73 11.09 0.51
N ASN A 55 -12.83 9.76 0.43
CA ASN A 55 -12.70 8.89 1.60
C ASN A 55 -11.23 8.58 1.96
N SER A 56 -10.27 9.21 1.27
CA SER A 56 -8.83 9.01 1.44
C SER A 56 -8.37 7.55 1.22
N LYS A 57 -9.24 6.71 0.67
CA LYS A 57 -9.02 5.33 0.23
C LYS A 57 -9.34 5.29 -1.27
N PHE A 58 -8.34 5.70 -2.05
CA PHE A 58 -8.30 5.69 -3.52
C PHE A 58 -9.13 6.76 -4.22
#